data_AF-A0A366WB76-F1
#
_entry.id   AF-A0A366WB76-F1
#
_cell.length_a   1.000
_cell.length_b   1.000
_cell.length_c   1.000
_cell.angle_alpha   90.00
_cell.angle_beta   90.00
_cell.angle_gamma   90.00
#
_symmetry.space_group_name_H-M   'P 1'
#
loop_
_entity.id
_entity.type
_entity.pdbx_description
1 polymer ?
#
loop_
_entity_poly.entity_id
_entity_poly.type
_entity_poly.pdbx_seq_one_letter_code
_entity_poly.pdbx_strand_id
1 'polypeptide(L)'
;METSEYVAIIASLFALLSAIYARRTWKVAKSANNIARMNTLLTLKQHYSKLQQTEYENSKTWLDWKNSKVSDGYTETCFVAAADYQKKHRHVSEQLEQLKSELLNNKI
;
A
#
# COMPACT_ATOMS: atom_id res chain seq x y z
N MET A 1 11.52 35.71 -44.55
CA MET A 1 11.01 35.17 -43.28
C MET A 1 11.77 35.86 -42.17
N GLU A 2 11.07 36.63 -41.34
CA GLU A 2 11.69 37.32 -40.20
C GLU A 2 12.14 36.29 -39.16
N THR A 3 13.22 36.58 -38.44
CA THR A 3 13.74 35.73 -37.35
C THR A 3 12.67 35.41 -36.30
N SER A 4 11.70 36.29 -36.12
CA SER A 4 10.50 36.11 -35.29
C SER A 4 9.65 34.90 -35.69
N GLU A 5 9.45 34.66 -36.99
CA GLU A 5 8.64 33.54 -37.50
C GLU A 5 9.31 32.19 -37.23
N TYR A 6 10.64 32.11 -37.37
CA TYR A 6 11.41 30.91 -37.04
C TYR A 6 11.34 30.57 -35.54
N VAL A 7 11.45 31.58 -34.69
CA VAL A 7 11.32 31.40 -33.23
C VAL A 7 9.92 30.94 -32.86
N ALA A 8 8.87 31.49 -33.48
CA ALA A 8 7.48 31.09 -33.24
C ALA A 8 7.21 29.64 -33.65
N ILE A 9 7.72 29.20 -34.81
CA ILE A 9 7.58 27.82 -35.28
C ILE A 9 8.27 26.85 -34.32
N ILE A 10 9.51 27.15 -33.93
CA ILE A 10 10.28 26.31 -33.00
C ILE A 10 9.57 26.24 -31.63
N ALA A 11 9.11 27.36 -31.09
CA ALA A 11 8.38 27.41 -29.83
C ALA A 11 7.09 26.57 -29.87
N SER A 12 6.34 26.63 -30.98
CA SER A 12 5.13 25.82 -31.15
C SER A 12 5.42 24.31 -31.16
N LEU A 13 6.56 23.91 -31.73
CA LEU A 13 7.00 22.52 -31.81
C LEU A 13 7.39 21.99 -30.43
N PHE A 14 8.12 22.79 -29.64
CA PHE A 14 8.43 22.48 -28.25
C PHE A 14 7.18 22.39 -27.37
N ALA A 15 6.21 23.30 -27.56
CA ALA A 15 4.95 23.28 -26.83
C ALA A 15 4.15 21.99 -27.12
N LEU A 16 4.10 21.56 -28.39
CA LEU A 16 3.45 20.31 -28.80
C LEU A 16 4.11 19.08 -28.20
N LEU A 17 5.45 19.00 -28.26
CA LEU A 17 6.21 17.90 -27.65
C LEU A 17 6.03 17.86 -26.13
N SER A 18 6.06 19.02 -25.47
CA SER A 18 5.82 19.15 -24.05
C SER A 18 4.42 18.70 -23.66
N ALA A 19 3.38 19.08 -24.42
CA ALA A 19 2.01 18.65 -24.17
C ALA A 19 1.83 17.13 -24.32
N ILE A 20 2.46 16.51 -25.32
CA ILE A 20 2.44 15.06 -25.53
C ILE A 20 3.16 14.35 -24.37
N TYR A 21 4.32 14.85 -23.97
CA TYR A 21 5.09 14.29 -22.87
C TYR A 21 4.33 14.41 -21.55
N ALA A 22 3.76 15.58 -21.24
CA ALA A 22 2.95 15.80 -20.06
C ALA A 22 1.76 14.84 -19.96
N ARG A 23 1.07 14.57 -21.08
CA ARG A 23 -0.02 13.57 -21.12
C ARG A 23 0.47 12.16 -20.81
N ARG A 24 1.63 11.76 -21.33
CA ARG A 24 2.23 10.44 -21.03
C ARG A 24 2.66 10.35 -19.57
N THR A 25 3.32 11.38 -19.06
CA THR A 25 3.77 11.46 -17.66
C THR A 25 2.59 11.40 -16.70
N TRP A 26 1.47 12.06 -17.01
CA TRP A 26 0.24 11.96 -16.20
C TRP A 26 -0.29 10.52 -16.12
N LYS A 27 -0.33 9.80 -17.24
CA LYS A 27 -0.77 8.39 -17.25
C LYS A 27 0.18 7.50 -16.44
N VAL A 28 1.49 7.70 -16.60
CA VAL A 28 2.51 6.94 -15.86
C VAL A 28 2.46 7.27 -14.36
N ALA A 29 2.33 8.54 -13.99
CA ALA A 29 2.22 8.98 -12.60
C ALA A 29 0.97 8.42 -11.92
N LYS A 30 -0.18 8.39 -12.63
CA LYS A 30 -1.40 7.76 -12.12
C LYS A 30 -1.19 6.26 -11.87
N SER A 31 -0.55 5.56 -12.79
CA SER A 31 -0.21 4.13 -12.63
C SER A 31 0.76 3.89 -11.46
N ALA A 32 1.82 4.69 -11.37
CA ALA A 32 2.80 4.61 -10.30
C ALA A 32 2.17 4.89 -8.92
N ASN A 33 1.29 5.89 -8.82
CA ASN A 33 0.56 6.18 -7.58
C ASN A 33 -0.34 5.00 -7.16
N ASN A 34 -1.03 4.38 -8.12
CA ASN A 34 -1.86 3.20 -7.84
C ASN A 34 -1.02 2.02 -7.34
N ILE A 35 0.15 1.78 -7.95
CA ILE A 35 1.10 0.75 -7.51
C ILE A 35 1.63 1.08 -6.11
N ALA A 36 1.96 2.35 -5.83
CA ALA A 36 2.42 2.78 -4.50
C ALA A 36 1.33 2.58 -3.43
N ARG A 37 0.07 2.92 -3.72
CA ARG A 37 -1.07 2.67 -2.82
C ARG A 37 -1.27 1.18 -2.58
N MET A 38 -1.15 0.34 -3.60
CA MET A 38 -1.26 -1.10 -3.45
C MET A 38 -0.10 -1.68 -2.63
N ASN A 39 1.13 -1.22 -2.87
CA ASN A 39 2.32 -1.69 -2.15
C ASN A 39 2.29 -1.28 -0.67
N THR A 40 1.86 -0.06 -0.36
CA THR A 40 1.69 0.39 1.03
C THR A 40 0.65 -0.45 1.78
N LEU A 41 -0.50 -0.77 1.17
CA LEU A 41 -1.50 -1.66 1.76
C LEU A 41 -0.98 -3.09 1.94
N LEU A 42 -0.23 -3.64 0.99
CA LEU A 42 0.40 -4.96 1.10
C LEU A 42 1.45 -5.01 2.22
N THR A 43 2.27 -3.97 2.32
CA THR A 43 3.28 -3.83 3.38
C THR A 43 2.59 -3.75 4.75
N LEU A 44 1.50 -3.00 4.85
CA LEU A 44 0.72 -2.89 6.08
C LEU A 44 0.08 -4.23 6.47
N LYS A 45 -0.43 -4.98 5.48
CA LYS A 45 -0.96 -6.35 5.67
C LYS A 45 0.12 -7.29 6.22
N GLN A 46 1.30 -7.30 5.61
CA GLN A 46 2.44 -8.09 6.08
C GLN A 46 2.88 -7.69 7.49
N HIS A 47 2.90 -6.39 7.78
CA HIS A 47 3.25 -5.87 9.09
C HIS A 47 2.29 -6.36 10.18
N TYR A 48 0.96 -6.28 9.95
CA TYR A 48 -0.02 -6.81 10.91
C TYR A 48 0.09 -8.32 11.10
N SER A 49 0.35 -9.07 10.03
CA SER A 49 0.60 -10.51 10.14
C SER A 49 1.84 -10.82 10.98
N LYS A 50 2.91 -10.04 10.83
CA LYS A 50 4.13 -10.20 11.62
C LYS A 50 3.91 -9.88 13.09
N LEU A 51 3.21 -8.79 13.40
CA LEU A 51 2.84 -8.44 14.77
C LEU A 51 2.01 -9.54 15.43
N GLN A 52 1.01 -10.07 14.73
CA GLN A 52 0.21 -11.19 15.23
C GLN A 52 1.08 -12.40 15.55
N GLN A 53 2.01 -12.77 14.66
CA GLN A 53 2.93 -13.88 14.91
C GLN A 53 3.84 -13.63 16.12
N THR A 54 4.37 -12.41 16.26
CA THR A 54 5.20 -12.02 17.41
C THR A 54 4.43 -12.12 18.73
N GLU A 55 3.17 -11.68 18.79
CA GLU A 55 2.35 -11.83 20.00
C GLU A 55 2.10 -13.31 20.37
N TYR A 56 1.88 -14.18 19.38
CA TYR A 56 1.75 -15.61 19.61
C TYR A 56 3.05 -16.24 20.13
N GLU A 57 4.19 -15.88 19.54
CA GLU A 57 5.51 -16.36 19.97
C GLU A 57 5.86 -15.87 21.38
N ASN A 58 5.54 -14.61 21.70
CA ASN A 58 5.71 -14.03 23.03
C ASN A 58 4.84 -14.75 24.07
N SER A 59 3.56 -14.99 23.77
CA SER A 59 2.66 -15.74 24.64
C SER A 59 3.17 -17.16 24.89
N LYS A 60 3.68 -17.83 23.87
CA LYS A 60 4.22 -19.19 23.99
C LYS A 60 5.48 -19.22 24.84
N THR A 61 6.42 -18.32 24.57
CA THR A 61 7.68 -18.20 25.32
C THR A 61 7.42 -17.89 26.79
N TRP A 62 6.41 -17.06 27.08
CA TRP A 62 5.99 -16.77 28.45
C TRP A 62 5.44 -18.00 29.19
N LEU A 63 4.59 -18.81 28.52
CA LEU A 63 4.07 -20.05 29.10
C LEU A 63 5.17 -21.09 29.34
N ASP A 64 6.11 -21.20 28.40
CA ASP A 64 7.28 -22.09 28.51
C ASP A 64 8.18 -21.67 29.69
N TRP A 65 8.45 -20.36 29.86
CA TRP A 65 9.19 -19.84 31.02
C TRP A 65 8.48 -20.10 32.34
N LYS A 66 7.15 -19.94 32.37
CA LYS A 66 6.32 -20.14 33.57
C LYS A 66 6.14 -21.63 33.93
N ASN A 67 6.58 -22.57 33.10
CA ASN A 67 6.32 -24.02 33.24
C ASN A 67 4.84 -24.33 33.51
N SER A 68 3.93 -23.51 32.99
CA SER A 68 2.50 -23.62 33.21
C SER A 68 1.76 -23.54 31.88
N LYS A 69 0.81 -24.45 31.68
CA LYS A 69 -0.07 -24.46 30.49
C LYS A 69 -1.34 -23.64 30.68
N VAL A 70 -1.49 -22.98 31.84
CA VAL A 70 -2.68 -22.20 32.16
C VAL A 70 -2.49 -20.77 31.68
N SER A 71 -3.45 -20.24 30.93
CA SER A 71 -3.42 -18.86 30.49
C SER A 71 -3.44 -17.91 31.69
N ASP A 72 -2.55 -16.93 31.68
CA ASP A 72 -2.44 -15.85 32.65
C ASP A 72 -2.96 -14.54 32.04
N GLY A 73 -3.11 -13.49 32.86
CA GLY A 73 -3.51 -12.16 32.39
C GLY A 73 -2.63 -11.64 31.25
N TYR A 74 -1.32 -11.94 31.28
CA TYR A 74 -0.41 -11.59 30.19
C TYR A 74 -0.73 -12.32 28.87
N THR A 75 -0.99 -13.63 28.92
CA THR A 75 -1.31 -14.39 27.70
C THR A 75 -2.67 -13.98 27.14
N GLU A 76 -3.64 -13.65 28.01
CA GLU A 76 -4.94 -13.12 27.60
C GLU A 76 -4.79 -11.76 26.88
N THR A 77 -3.92 -10.87 27.37
CA THR A 77 -3.62 -9.61 26.67
C THR A 77 -2.97 -9.83 25.30
N CYS A 78 -2.06 -10.80 25.16
CA CYS A 78 -1.48 -11.16 23.86
C CYS A 78 -2.54 -11.71 22.90
N PHE A 79 -3.49 -12.53 23.36
CA PHE A 79 -4.59 -13.03 22.53
C PHE A 79 -5.55 -11.92 22.09
N VAL A 80 -5.87 -10.99 22.99
CA VAL A 80 -6.69 -9.81 22.65
C VAL A 80 -5.99 -8.93 21.61
N ALA A 81 -4.69 -8.68 21.79
CA ALA A 81 -3.89 -7.93 20.81
C ALA A 81 -3.83 -8.65 19.46
N ALA A 82 -3.61 -9.97 19.45
CA ALA A 82 -3.63 -10.78 18.23
C ALA A 82 -5.00 -10.72 17.52
N ALA A 83 -6.10 -10.76 18.26
CA ALA A 83 -7.45 -10.63 17.71
C ALA A 83 -7.70 -9.23 17.11
N ASP A 84 -7.17 -8.17 17.73
CA ASP A 84 -7.26 -6.81 17.19
C ASP A 84 -6.43 -6.64 15.90
N TYR A 85 -5.22 -7.20 15.86
CA TYR A 85 -4.40 -7.25 14.64
C TYR A 85 -5.08 -8.03 13.52
N GLN A 86 -5.77 -9.13 13.84
CA GLN A 86 -6.53 -9.90 12.86
C GLN A 86 -7.71 -9.09 12.28
N LYS A 87 -8.42 -8.32 13.11
CA LYS A 87 -9.47 -7.40 12.63
C LYS A 87 -8.90 -6.33 11.70
N LYS A 88 -7.79 -5.71 12.07
CA LYS A 88 -7.07 -4.72 11.23
C LYS A 88 -6.59 -5.32 9.92
N HIS A 89 -6.06 -6.55 9.95
CA HIS A 89 -5.64 -7.28 8.76
C HIS A 89 -6.82 -7.56 7.81
N ARG A 90 -7.99 -7.95 8.35
CA ARG A 90 -9.21 -8.14 7.55
C ARG A 90 -9.66 -6.83 6.90
N HIS A 91 -9.66 -5.73 7.66
CA HIS A 91 -10.03 -4.43 7.14
C HIS A 91 -9.10 -3.95 6.01
N VAL A 92 -7.78 -4.11 6.17
CA VAL A 92 -6.81 -3.82 5.11
C VAL A 92 -7.02 -4.72 3.89
N SER A 93 -7.39 -5.98 4.10
CA SER A 93 -7.68 -6.90 3.00
C SER A 93 -8.93 -6.47 2.21
N GLU A 94 -9.97 -6.01 2.89
CA GLU A 94 -11.19 -5.46 2.27
C GLU A 94 -10.87 -4.20 1.45
N GLN A 95 -10.06 -3.28 2.00
CA GLN A 95 -9.61 -2.09 1.26
C GLN A 95 -8.77 -2.45 0.03
N LEU A 96 -7.93 -3.47 0.13
CA LEU A 96 -7.12 -3.94 -0.99
C LEU A 96 -7.97 -4.60 -2.08
N GLU A 97 -9.02 -5.31 -1.71
CA GLU A 97 -9.98 -5.90 -2.64
C GLU A 97 -10.82 -4.83 -3.35
N GLN A 98 -11.26 -3.81 -2.62
CA GLN A 98 -11.91 -2.62 -3.20
C GLN A 98 -10.98 -1.91 -4.18
N LEU A 99 -9.74 -1.60 -3.78
CA LEU A 99 -8.77 -0.94 -4.65
C LEU A 99 -8.46 -1.80 -5.90
N LYS A 100 -8.35 -3.12 -5.75
CA LYS A 100 -8.18 -4.04 -6.87
C LYS A 100 -9.37 -3.98 -7.83
N SER A 101 -10.59 -3.96 -7.31
CA SER A 101 -11.81 -3.85 -8.13
C SER A 101 -11.90 -2.50 -8.85
N GLU A 102 -11.53 -1.40 -8.19
CA GLU A 102 -11.47 -0.06 -8.79
C GLU A 102 -10.42 0.02 -9.89
N LEU A 103 -9.26 -0.62 -9.70
CA LEU A 103 -8.18 -0.65 -10.69
C LEU A 103 -8.52 -1.53 -11.90
N LEU A 104 -9.22 -2.64 -11.68
CA LEU A 104 -9.69 -3.50 -12.77
C LEU A 104 -10.83 -2.84 -13.56
N ASN A 105 -11.75 -2.15 -12.88
CA ASN A 105 -12.86 -1.44 -13.53
C ASN A 105 -12.43 -0.13 -14.20
N ASN A 106 -11.38 0.57 -13.70
CA ASN A 106 -10.76 1.71 -14.39
C ASN A 106 -9.82 1.31 -15.54
N LYS A 107 -9.70 0.01 -15.83
CA LYS A 107 -8.93 -0.51 -16.95
C LYS A 107 -9.88 -0.87 -18.10
N ILE A 108 -10.57 0.13 -18.63
CA ILE A 108 -11.12 0.21 -19.99
C ILE A 108 -10.77 1.60 -20.53
#